data_AF-A0A7M5WIJ4-F1
#
_entry.id   AF-A0A7M5WIJ4-F1
#
_cell.length_a   1.000
_cell.length_b   1.000
_cell.length_c   1.000
_cell.angle_alpha   90.00
_cell.angle_beta   90.00
_cell.angle_gamma   90.00
#
_symmetry.space_group_name_H-M   'P 1'
#
loop_
_entity.id
_entity.type
_entity.pdbx_description
1 polymer ?
#
loop_
_entity_poly.entity_id
_entity_poly.type
_entity_poly.pdbx_seq_one_letter_code
_entity_poly.pdbx_strand_id
1 'polypeptide(L)'
;MVVFKEIDSKILPLAVQKYLWDQISTVFQLKTQHASQETLATTGTVCQRLEKMLVHDKVKELQKFFSPELFSEIKSIPRWTFIKGSLSYVIHCVAMILEKRYVLGMTDQLKPFVIKLLYTLHWIVTEAYKECSKPKDEGLDLTDIELFLHMCIPFLSNLMMK
;
A
#
# COMPACT_ATOMS: atom_id res chain seq x y z
N MET A 1 -7.18 14.16 23.09
CA MET A 1 -6.09 13.27 23.56
C MET A 1 -6.59 11.84 23.34
N VAL A 2 -6.39 11.29 22.15
CA VAL A 2 -6.85 9.93 21.84
C VAL A 2 -5.77 8.98 22.32
N VAL A 3 -6.11 8.24 23.37
CA VAL A 3 -5.28 7.21 23.99
C VAL A 3 -5.19 6.03 23.03
N PHE A 4 -4.01 5.80 22.47
CA PHE A 4 -3.71 4.56 21.75
C PHE A 4 -3.56 3.45 22.79
N LYS A 5 -4.62 2.65 22.93
CA LYS A 5 -4.72 1.52 23.84
C LYS A 5 -4.08 0.29 23.18
N GLU A 6 -3.19 -0.36 23.93
CA GLU A 6 -2.65 -1.72 23.77
C GLU A 6 -2.22 -2.16 22.36
N ILE A 7 -0.90 -2.17 22.15
CA ILE A 7 -0.24 -2.70 20.96
C ILE A 7 -0.26 -4.23 21.08
N ASP A 8 -1.31 -4.85 20.53
CA ASP A 8 -1.33 -6.26 20.22
C ASP A 8 -0.12 -6.61 19.33
N SER A 9 0.38 -7.83 19.47
CA SER A 9 1.48 -8.48 18.75
C SER A 9 1.37 -8.52 17.21
N LYS A 10 0.45 -7.74 16.63
CA LYS A 10 0.07 -7.64 15.20
C LYS A 10 0.57 -6.37 14.50
N ILE A 11 1.22 -5.46 15.21
CA ILE A 11 1.49 -4.11 14.75
C ILE A 11 2.93 -3.98 14.23
N LEU A 12 3.11 -3.48 13.00
CA LEU A 12 4.43 -3.21 12.43
C LEU A 12 5.24 -2.27 13.35
N PRO A 13 6.58 -2.34 13.36
CA PRO A 13 7.37 -1.38 14.12
C PRO A 13 7.10 0.06 13.71
N LEU A 14 7.22 1.00 14.66
CA LEU A 14 6.80 2.38 14.47
C LEU A 14 7.53 3.08 13.33
N ALA A 15 8.81 2.78 13.11
CA ALA A 15 9.57 3.35 12.01
C ALA A 15 9.02 2.91 10.64
N VAL A 16 8.58 1.66 10.53
CA VAL A 16 7.95 1.11 9.32
C VAL A 16 6.59 1.76 9.08
N GLN A 17 5.77 1.87 10.13
CA GLN A 17 4.47 2.56 10.03
C GLN A 17 4.62 4.02 9.62
N LYS A 18 5.57 4.73 10.25
CA LYS A 18 5.88 6.13 9.92
C LYS A 18 6.30 6.26 8.46
N TYR A 19 7.19 5.38 7.99
CA TYR A 19 7.61 5.38 6.60
C TYR A 19 6.44 5.16 5.63
N LEU A 20 5.60 4.16 5.89
CA LEU A 20 4.40 3.86 5.09
C LEU A 20 3.44 5.06 5.07
N TRP A 21 3.23 5.68 6.23
CA TRP A 21 2.42 6.89 6.34
C TRP A 21 3.01 8.06 5.56
N ASP A 22 4.32 8.28 5.65
CA ASP A 22 5.00 9.33 4.90
C ASP A 22 4.81 9.13 3.39
N GLN A 23 4.92 7.89 2.88
CA GLN A 23 4.64 7.61 1.47
C GLN A 23 3.19 7.95 1.08
N ILE A 24 2.18 7.53 1.84
CA ILE A 24 0.77 7.81 1.51
C ILE A 24 0.45 9.30 1.67
N SER A 25 1.01 9.95 2.68
CA SER A 25 0.77 11.36 2.96
C SER A 25 1.20 12.24 1.78
N THR A 26 2.23 11.85 1.02
CA THR A 26 2.59 12.55 -0.23
C THR A 26 1.50 12.49 -1.29
N VAL A 27 0.77 11.38 -1.38
CA VAL A 27 -0.41 11.21 -2.26
C VAL A 27 -1.63 11.94 -1.67
N PHE A 28 -1.70 12.07 -0.34
CA PHE A 28 -2.76 12.80 0.36
C PHE A 28 -2.68 14.30 0.09
N GLN A 29 -1.48 14.86 0.17
CA GLN A 29 -1.21 16.29 0.02
C GLN A 29 -1.37 16.82 -1.40
N LEU A 30 -1.71 15.97 -2.37
CA LEU A 30 -2.02 16.38 -3.73
C LEU A 30 -3.22 17.35 -3.72
N LYS A 31 -2.92 18.64 -3.92
CA LYS A 31 -3.89 19.74 -3.93
C LYS A 31 -4.77 19.63 -5.18
N THR A 32 -6.06 19.87 -4.98
CA THR A 32 -7.16 19.66 -5.93
C THR A 32 -7.11 20.50 -7.21
N GLN A 33 -6.19 21.46 -7.34
CA GLN A 33 -6.33 22.50 -8.36
C GLN A 33 -5.63 22.21 -9.69
N HIS A 34 -4.44 21.59 -9.75
CA HIS A 34 -3.87 21.09 -11.01
C HIS A 34 -2.80 20.04 -10.72
N ALA A 35 -2.94 18.79 -11.21
CA ALA A 35 -1.81 17.86 -11.14
C ALA A 35 -0.71 18.32 -12.10
N SER A 36 0.43 18.71 -11.54
CA SER A 36 1.66 18.82 -12.30
C SER A 36 2.13 17.44 -12.75
N GLN A 37 2.91 17.36 -13.85
CA GLN A 37 3.59 16.11 -14.22
C GLN A 37 4.45 15.55 -13.07
N GLU A 38 4.97 16.44 -12.23
CA GLU A 38 5.70 16.11 -11.01
C GLU A 38 4.84 15.35 -9.98
N THR A 39 3.58 15.74 -9.81
CA THR A 39 2.62 15.03 -8.94
C THR A 39 2.38 13.59 -9.41
N LEU A 40 2.22 13.40 -10.72
CA LEU A 40 2.05 12.07 -11.31
C LEU A 40 3.32 11.24 -11.17
N ALA A 41 4.49 11.86 -11.36
CA ALA A 41 5.78 11.20 -11.15
C ALA A 41 5.94 10.76 -9.70
N THR A 42 5.66 11.62 -8.72
CA THR A 42 5.70 11.29 -7.28
C THR A 42 4.76 10.14 -6.95
N THR A 43 3.51 10.20 -7.41
CA THR A 43 2.52 9.11 -7.23
C THR A 43 3.03 7.80 -7.83
N GLY A 44 3.65 7.86 -9.02
CA GLY A 44 4.29 6.73 -9.67
C GLY A 44 5.43 6.13 -8.83
N THR A 45 6.29 6.98 -8.24
CA THR A 45 7.38 6.52 -7.37
C THR A 45 6.86 5.84 -6.10
N VAL A 46 5.79 6.38 -5.49
CA VAL A 46 5.14 5.78 -4.32
C VAL A 46 4.58 4.41 -4.66
N CYS A 47 3.81 4.30 -5.75
CA CYS A 47 3.24 3.02 -6.19
C CYS A 47 4.32 1.97 -6.46
N GLN A 48 5.40 2.36 -7.14
CA GLN A 48 6.52 1.46 -7.42
C GLN A 48 7.27 1.03 -6.15
N ARG A 49 7.45 1.94 -5.17
CA ARG A 49 8.08 1.57 -3.89
C ARG A 49 7.22 0.59 -3.10
N LEU A 50 5.91 0.85 -2.99
CA LEU A 50 4.97 -0.04 -2.32
C LEU A 50 4.97 -1.42 -2.98
N GLU A 51 4.80 -1.49 -4.30
CA GLU A 51 4.83 -2.75 -5.05
C GLU A 51 6.14 -3.51 -4.82
N LYS A 52 7.28 -2.86 -5.01
CA LYS A 52 8.59 -3.53 -4.82
C LYS A 52 8.78 -4.07 -3.42
N MET A 53 8.43 -3.27 -2.41
CA MET A 53 8.57 -3.64 -1.01
C MET A 53 7.68 -4.85 -0.64
N LEU A 54 6.48 -4.94 -1.21
CA LEU A 54 5.49 -5.98 -0.94
C LEU A 54 5.67 -7.25 -1.76
N VAL A 55 6.21 -7.15 -2.98
CA VAL A 55 6.38 -8.29 -3.90
C VAL A 55 7.79 -8.85 -3.84
N HIS A 56 8.82 -8.00 -3.81
CA HIS A 56 10.19 -8.47 -3.90
C HIS A 56 10.74 -8.77 -2.50
N ASP A 57 10.95 -10.07 -2.22
CA ASP A 57 11.69 -10.53 -1.03
C ASP A 57 13.21 -10.25 -1.15
N LYS A 58 13.67 -9.67 -2.27
CA LYS A 58 15.08 -9.41 -2.55
C LYS A 58 15.55 -8.09 -1.92
N VAL A 59 15.73 -8.16 -0.62
CA VAL A 59 16.48 -7.30 0.32
C VAL A 59 17.55 -6.38 -0.34
N LYS A 60 18.39 -6.84 -1.28
CA LYS A 60 19.46 -5.97 -1.87
C LYS A 60 18.97 -4.77 -2.70
N GLU A 61 17.87 -4.89 -3.43
CA GLU A 61 17.35 -3.77 -4.22
C GLU A 61 16.61 -2.76 -3.35
N LEU A 62 15.99 -3.27 -2.29
CA LEU A 62 15.28 -2.50 -1.27
C LEU A 62 16.22 -1.58 -0.47
N GLN A 63 17.47 -1.98 -0.23
CA GLN A 63 18.46 -1.15 0.45
C GLN A 63 18.70 0.21 -0.24
N LYS A 64 18.47 0.33 -1.55
CA LYS A 64 18.57 1.60 -2.28
C LYS A 64 17.41 2.57 -1.98
N PHE A 65 16.29 2.06 -1.46
CA PHE A 65 15.08 2.83 -1.24
C PHE A 65 14.84 3.18 0.24
N PHE A 66 15.59 2.55 1.16
CA PHE A 66 15.40 2.68 2.60
C PHE A 66 16.68 3.12 3.30
N SER A 67 16.55 3.78 4.45
CA SER A 67 17.70 3.97 5.34
C SER A 67 18.19 2.60 5.86
N PRO A 68 19.49 2.45 6.21
CA PRO A 68 20.03 1.19 6.71
C PRO A 68 19.29 0.65 7.94
N GLU A 69 18.85 1.56 8.81
CA GLU A 69 18.10 1.24 10.04
C GLU A 69 16.71 0.66 9.71
N LEU A 70 15.93 1.37 8.90
CA LEU A 70 14.60 0.94 8.47
C LEU A 70 14.66 -0.40 7.73
N PHE A 71 15.69 -0.57 6.90
CA PHE A 71 15.89 -1.80 6.16
C PHE A 71 16.17 -3.01 7.06
N SER A 72 17.03 -2.84 8.08
CA SER A 72 17.31 -3.87 9.07
C SER A 72 16.04 -4.26 9.84
N GLU A 73 15.23 -3.27 10.18
CA GLU A 73 13.98 -3.46 10.90
C GLU A 73 12.96 -4.23 10.05
N ILE A 74 12.74 -3.82 8.79
CA ILE A 74 11.86 -4.55 7.84
C ILE A 74 12.33 -5.99 7.67
N LYS A 75 13.63 -6.23 7.55
CA LYS A 75 14.19 -7.58 7.36
C LYS A 75 13.95 -8.51 8.56
N SER A 76 13.79 -7.95 9.76
CA SER A 76 13.52 -8.75 10.97
C SER A 76 12.07 -9.22 11.07
N ILE A 77 11.15 -8.59 10.33
CA ILE A 77 9.72 -8.90 10.34
C ILE A 77 9.44 -10.10 9.41
N PRO A 78 8.66 -11.10 9.84
CA PRO A 78 8.22 -12.17 8.94
C PRO A 78 7.48 -11.62 7.72
N ARG A 79 7.72 -12.22 6.55
CA ARG A 79 7.19 -11.73 5.28
C ARG A 79 5.68 -11.50 5.30
N TRP A 80 4.92 -12.49 5.79
CA TRP A 80 3.47 -12.37 5.88
C TRP A 80 3.02 -11.28 6.85
N THR A 81 3.63 -11.19 8.04
CA THR A 81 3.34 -10.12 9.01
C THR A 81 3.56 -8.74 8.40
N PHE A 82 4.63 -8.59 7.62
CA PHE A 82 4.91 -7.35 6.91
C PHE A 82 3.85 -7.01 5.86
N ILE A 83 3.46 -7.98 5.04
CA ILE A 83 2.43 -7.82 4.00
C ILE A 83 1.07 -7.48 4.63
N LYS A 84 0.63 -8.26 5.63
CA LYS A 84 -0.62 -8.04 6.35
C LYS A 84 -0.64 -6.66 7.00
N GLY A 85 0.40 -6.29 7.75
CA GLY A 85 0.49 -4.98 8.39
C GLY A 85 0.56 -3.79 7.42
N SER A 86 1.01 -4.02 6.19
CA SER A 86 1.06 -2.99 5.14
C SER A 86 -0.23 -2.90 4.32
N LEU A 87 -1.16 -3.84 4.44
CA LEU A 87 -2.34 -3.93 3.58
C LEU A 87 -3.23 -2.69 3.68
N SER A 88 -3.53 -2.23 4.90
CA SER A 88 -4.34 -1.03 5.13
C SER A 88 -3.77 0.20 4.40
N TYR A 89 -2.46 0.38 4.50
CA TYR A 89 -1.70 1.43 3.80
C TYR A 89 -1.87 1.35 2.27
N VAL A 90 -1.77 0.15 1.70
CA VAL A 90 -1.96 -0.06 0.26
C VAL A 90 -3.39 0.24 -0.17
N ILE A 91 -4.39 -0.23 0.59
CA ILE A 91 -5.81 0.03 0.29
C ILE A 91 -6.09 1.53 0.31
N HIS A 92 -5.62 2.25 1.35
CA HIS A 92 -5.75 3.70 1.44
C HIS A 92 -5.08 4.41 0.26
N CYS A 93 -3.85 4.02 -0.10
CA CYS A 93 -3.13 4.60 -1.22
C CYS A 93 -3.90 4.41 -2.54
N VAL A 94 -4.37 3.19 -2.82
CA VAL A 94 -5.15 2.87 -4.03
C VAL A 94 -6.46 3.65 -4.05
N ALA A 95 -7.22 3.65 -2.96
CA ALA A 95 -8.48 4.37 -2.87
C ALA A 95 -8.31 5.87 -3.17
N MET A 96 -7.29 6.50 -2.59
CA MET A 96 -7.00 7.92 -2.83
C MET A 96 -6.56 8.21 -4.26
N ILE A 97 -5.75 7.35 -4.87
CA ILE A 97 -5.34 7.49 -6.28
C ILE A 97 -6.55 7.39 -7.20
N LEU A 98 -7.46 6.44 -6.92
CA LEU A 98 -8.67 6.24 -7.70
C LEU A 98 -9.65 7.39 -7.52
N GLU A 99 -9.81 7.91 -6.30
CA GLU A 99 -10.62 9.10 -6.00
C GLU A 99 -10.10 10.33 -6.76
N LYS A 100 -8.79 10.55 -6.74
CA LYS A 100 -8.14 11.70 -7.40
C LYS A 100 -7.79 11.45 -8.87
N ARG A 101 -8.29 10.38 -9.48
CA ARG A 101 -7.91 9.99 -10.86
C ARG A 101 -8.15 11.08 -11.90
N TYR A 102 -9.20 11.89 -11.74
CA TYR A 102 -9.49 13.02 -12.64
C TYR A 102 -8.43 14.11 -12.51
N VAL A 103 -8.09 14.47 -11.26
CA VAL A 103 -7.04 15.46 -10.98
C VAL A 103 -5.70 14.99 -11.52
N LEU A 104 -5.40 13.69 -11.40
CA LEU A 104 -4.18 13.05 -11.90
C LEU A 104 -4.12 12.86 -13.42
N GLY A 105 -5.14 13.30 -14.18
CA GLY A 105 -5.19 13.12 -15.64
C GLY A 105 -5.29 11.65 -16.07
N MET A 106 -5.93 10.81 -15.24
CA MET A 106 -6.19 9.38 -15.48
C MET A 106 -7.68 9.13 -15.77
N THR A 107 -8.28 9.96 -16.62
CA THR A 107 -9.72 9.94 -16.94
C THR A 107 -10.11 8.77 -17.85
N ASP A 108 -9.21 8.43 -18.78
CA ASP A 108 -9.47 7.44 -19.83
C ASP A 108 -8.88 6.08 -19.46
N GLN A 109 -7.65 6.07 -18.94
CA GLN A 109 -6.94 4.86 -18.56
C GLN A 109 -6.08 5.08 -17.32
N LEU A 110 -6.01 4.05 -16.47
CA LEU A 110 -5.07 4.01 -15.36
C LEU A 110 -3.64 3.91 -15.87
N LYS A 111 -2.72 4.59 -15.20
CA LYS A 111 -1.30 4.50 -15.55
C LYS A 111 -0.72 3.13 -15.13
N PRO A 112 0.33 2.63 -15.81
CA PRO A 112 0.89 1.31 -15.54
C PRO A 112 1.31 1.05 -14.08
N PHE A 113 1.79 2.08 -13.38
CA PHE A 113 2.17 1.95 -11.97
C PHE A 113 0.97 1.73 -11.04
N VAL A 114 -0.18 2.34 -11.34
CA VAL A 114 -1.43 2.12 -10.57
C VAL A 114 -1.95 0.71 -10.83
N ILE A 115 -1.92 0.27 -12.09
CA ILE A 115 -2.32 -1.08 -12.48
C ILE A 115 -1.47 -2.13 -11.76
N LYS A 116 -0.14 -1.96 -11.72
CA LYS A 116 0.76 -2.86 -10.98
C LYS A 116 0.45 -2.89 -9.48
N LEU A 117 0.17 -1.74 -8.87
CA LEU A 117 -0.20 -1.68 -7.47
C LEU A 117 -1.55 -2.37 -7.20
N LEU A 118 -2.51 -2.23 -8.11
CA LEU A 118 -3.79 -2.96 -8.06
C LEU A 118 -3.60 -4.48 -8.19
N TYR A 119 -2.73 -4.95 -9.09
CA TYR A 119 -2.38 -6.37 -9.17
C TYR A 119 -1.70 -6.86 -7.89
N THR A 120 -0.84 -6.03 -7.29
CA THR A 120 -0.21 -6.35 -6.00
C THR A 120 -1.27 -6.47 -4.91
N LEU A 121 -2.22 -5.54 -4.83
CA LEU A 121 -3.32 -5.59 -3.89
C LEU A 121 -4.19 -6.85 -4.10
N HIS A 122 -4.51 -7.16 -5.36
CA HIS A 122 -5.23 -8.39 -5.70
C HIS A 122 -4.48 -9.63 -5.20
N TRP A 123 -3.19 -9.74 -5.48
CA TRP A 123 -2.36 -10.85 -5.01
C TRP A 123 -2.34 -10.96 -3.48
N ILE A 124 -2.29 -9.83 -2.76
CA ILE A 124 -2.33 -9.82 -1.29
C ILE A 124 -3.62 -10.46 -0.76
N VAL A 125 -4.77 -10.12 -1.35
CA VAL A 125 -6.07 -10.59 -0.87
C VAL A 125 -6.42 -12.02 -1.32
N THR A 126 -5.76 -12.55 -2.35
CA THR A 126 -6.06 -13.90 -2.89
C THR A 126 -5.02 -14.96 -2.53
N GLU A 127 -3.74 -14.70 -2.79
CA GLU A 127 -2.70 -15.74 -2.82
C GLU A 127 -1.54 -15.50 -1.83
N ALA A 128 -1.27 -14.25 -1.43
CA ALA A 128 -0.10 -13.94 -0.62
C ALA A 128 -0.06 -14.68 0.73
N TYR A 129 -1.21 -14.94 1.35
CA TYR A 129 -1.26 -15.75 2.58
C TYR A 129 -0.70 -17.16 2.34
N LYS A 130 -1.12 -17.84 1.27
CA LYS A 130 -0.66 -19.20 0.97
C LYS A 130 0.83 -19.24 0.65
N GLU A 131 1.35 -18.20 -0.01
CA GLU A 131 2.74 -18.12 -0.43
C GLU A 131 3.69 -17.69 0.70
N CYS A 132 3.24 -16.80 1.60
CA CYS A 132 4.13 -16.12 2.55
C CYS A 132 3.92 -16.52 4.02
N SER A 133 2.79 -17.16 4.37
CA SER A 133 2.47 -17.51 5.75
C SER A 133 3.26 -18.70 6.27
N LYS A 134 3.52 -18.69 7.57
CA LYS A 134 4.02 -19.85 8.32
C LYS A 134 2.83 -20.60 8.95
N PRO A 135 3.00 -21.86 9.37
CA PRO A 135 1.90 -22.68 9.91
C PRO A 135 1.16 -22.13 11.14
N LYS A 136 1.69 -21.09 11.80
CA LYS A 136 1.09 -20.44 12.98
C LYS A 136 0.52 -19.05 12.68
N ASP A 137 0.64 -18.58 11.44
CA ASP A 137 0.18 -17.26 11.07
C ASP A 137 -1.33 -17.28 10.82
N GLU A 138 -1.99 -16.15 11.11
CA GLU A 138 -3.41 -15.95 10.81
C GLU A 138 -3.55 -15.26 9.45
N GLY A 139 -4.62 -15.58 8.72
CA GLY A 139 -4.99 -14.92 7.46
C GLY A 139 -5.38 -13.45 7.65
N LEU A 140 -5.99 -12.87 6.62
CA LEU A 140 -6.54 -11.51 6.72
C LEU A 140 -7.73 -11.50 7.69
N ASP A 141 -7.83 -10.43 8.47
CA ASP A 141 -8.95 -10.28 9.42
C ASP A 141 -10.18 -9.70 8.68
N LEU A 142 -11.39 -9.87 9.23
CA LEU A 142 -12.61 -9.31 8.64
C LEU A 142 -12.50 -7.80 8.38
N THR A 143 -11.83 -7.07 9.27
CA THR A 143 -11.58 -5.63 9.13
C THR A 143 -10.78 -5.28 7.88
N ASP A 144 -9.79 -6.11 7.51
CA ASP A 144 -8.98 -5.89 6.31
C ASP A 144 -9.83 -6.04 5.05
N ILE A 145 -10.72 -7.04 5.05
CA ILE A 145 -11.67 -7.30 3.97
C ILE A 145 -12.69 -6.17 3.89
N GLU A 146 -13.30 -5.77 5.01
CA GLU A 146 -14.24 -4.65 5.08
C GLU A 146 -13.63 -3.35 4.56
N LEU A 147 -12.38 -3.05 4.94
CA LEU A 147 -11.65 -1.88 4.47
C LEU A 147 -11.49 -1.89 2.93
N PHE A 148 -11.12 -3.04 2.36
CA PHE A 148 -11.04 -3.21 0.92
C PHE A 148 -12.39 -3.01 0.23
N LEU A 149 -13.45 -3.63 0.77
CA LEU A 149 -14.81 -3.52 0.24
C LEU A 149 -15.29 -2.06 0.25
N HIS A 150 -15.10 -1.34 1.35
CA HIS A 150 -15.61 0.03 1.50
C HIS A 150 -14.82 1.05 0.69
N MET A 151 -13.49 0.92 0.62
CA MET A 151 -12.67 1.98 0.04
C MET A 151 -12.28 1.74 -1.43
N CYS A 152 -12.21 0.50 -1.90
CA CYS A 152 -11.77 0.24 -3.28
C CYS A 152 -12.94 -0.08 -4.23
N ILE A 153 -13.93 -0.87 -3.78
CA ILE A 153 -15.04 -1.30 -4.66
C ILE A 153 -15.80 -0.14 -5.32
N PRO A 154 -16.14 0.97 -4.62
CA PRO A 154 -16.88 2.07 -5.26
C PRO A 154 -16.16 2.66 -6.48
N PHE A 155 -14.83 2.58 -6.51
CA PHE A 155 -14.03 3.08 -7.61
C PHE A 155 -13.77 2.03 -8.69
N LEU A 156 -13.68 0.75 -8.32
CA LEU A 156 -13.49 -0.37 -9.24
C LEU A 156 -14.75 -0.67 -10.05
N SER A 157 -15.94 -0.59 -9.43
CA SER A 157 -17.22 -0.74 -10.15
C SER A 157 -17.36 0.32 -11.26
N ASN A 158 -16.96 1.56 -10.96
CA ASN A 158 -16.89 2.66 -11.92
C ASN A 158 -15.82 2.48 -13.01
N LEU A 159 -14.90 1.53 -12.86
CA LEU A 159 -13.90 1.19 -13.88
C LEU A 159 -14.41 0.09 -14.84
N MET A 160 -15.27 -0.82 -14.35
CA MET A 160 -15.79 -1.96 -15.10
C MET A 160 -17.09 -1.67 -15.87
N MET A 161 -17.72 -0.51 -15.66
CA MET A 161 -18.95 -0.09 -16.37
C MET A 161 -18.69 0.85 -17.57
N LYS A 162 -17.52 0.79 -18.20
CA LYS A 162 -17.24 1.47 -19.47
C LYS A 162 -17.10 0.46 -20.61
#